data_AF-A0A1F5ALG1-F1
#
_entry.id   AF-A0A1F5ALG1-F1
#
_cell.length_a   1.000
_cell.length_b   1.000
_cell.length_c   1.000
_cell.angle_alpha   90.00
_cell.angle_beta   90.00
_cell.angle_gamma   90.00
#
_symmetry.space_group_name_H-M   'P 1'
#
loop_
_entity.id
_entity.type
_entity.pdbx_description
1 polymer ?
#
loop_
_entity_poly.entity_id
_entity_poly.type
_entity_poly.pdbx_seq_one_letter_code
_entity_poly.pdbx_strand_id
1 'polypeptide(L)'
;MSEPNIQAKLAERDALVWTENDVEIFIGGEDCYYEFEINALGTVYEVFYIWQDALKKGSRFDLPEFDPLKRRVDVLGGFQDAMRYGKHPRGARWAFMDWDMPGLRTAVQVQGTLNDPADIDDGWTAEIAFPWRGMKQLAGSRPVPPRDGDVWRMDFSRFELLENCGVTVEPHPGWALNKHGVYDSHIPECFSFVHFSGLRAGDLPDSGARPPKRGPKKP
;
A
#
# COMPACT_ATOMS: atom_id res chain seq x y z
N MET A 1 11.06 1.42 15.90
CA MET A 1 10.98 -0.05 15.77
C MET A 1 12.35 -0.49 15.29
N SER A 2 12.92 -1.58 15.80
CA SER A 2 14.23 -2.06 15.35
C SER A 2 14.03 -3.13 14.27
N GLU A 3 14.86 -3.09 13.23
CA GLU A 3 14.85 -4.07 12.14
C GLU A 3 16.29 -4.57 11.93
N PRO A 4 16.65 -5.72 12.54
CA PRO A 4 18.05 -6.11 12.75
C PRO A 4 18.75 -6.75 11.55
N ASN A 5 18.02 -7.06 10.47
CA ASN A 5 18.56 -7.69 9.26
C ASN A 5 17.86 -7.06 8.05
N ILE A 6 18.50 -6.07 7.45
CA ILE A 6 17.93 -5.31 6.34
C ILE A 6 18.41 -5.90 5.01
N GLN A 7 17.46 -6.42 4.21
CA GLN A 7 17.74 -6.98 2.90
C GLN A 7 16.98 -6.24 1.80
N ALA A 8 17.71 -5.77 0.80
CA ALA A 8 17.16 -5.23 -0.44
C ALA A 8 18.22 -5.27 -1.56
N LYS A 9 17.97 -6.07 -2.58
CA LYS A 9 18.84 -6.33 -3.74
C LYS A 9 18.15 -5.98 -5.04
N LEU A 10 16.81 -6.00 -5.07
CA LEU A 10 16.04 -5.59 -6.23
C LEU A 10 16.20 -4.09 -6.44
N ALA A 11 16.83 -3.72 -7.56
CA ALA A 11 17.17 -2.33 -7.92
C ALA A 11 16.37 -1.79 -9.11
N GLU A 12 15.64 -2.66 -9.80
CA GLU A 12 14.82 -2.29 -10.96
C GLU A 12 13.42 -1.89 -10.50
N ARG A 13 12.94 -0.74 -10.98
CA ARG A 13 11.57 -0.29 -10.73
C ARG A 13 10.58 -1.34 -11.22
N ASP A 14 9.51 -1.53 -10.48
CA ASP A 14 8.48 -2.56 -10.71
C ASP A 14 8.99 -4.01 -10.58
N ALA A 15 10.16 -4.23 -9.96
CA ALA A 15 10.53 -5.54 -9.43
C ALA A 15 9.61 -5.93 -8.25
N LEU A 16 9.48 -7.22 -7.97
CA LEU A 16 8.62 -7.75 -6.91
C LEU A 16 9.23 -7.52 -5.52
N VAL A 17 9.25 -6.26 -5.07
CA VAL A 17 9.95 -5.81 -3.86
C VAL A 17 9.33 -6.34 -2.56
N TRP A 18 8.06 -6.75 -2.55
CA TRP A 18 7.44 -7.54 -1.47
C TRP A 18 8.16 -8.86 -1.12
N THR A 19 9.10 -9.32 -1.97
CA THR A 19 9.99 -10.45 -1.66
C THR A 19 11.21 -10.07 -0.79
N GLU A 20 11.34 -8.82 -0.39
CA GLU A 20 12.44 -8.28 0.41
C GLU A 20 11.91 -7.56 1.67
N ASN A 21 12.74 -6.79 2.36
CA ASN A 21 12.25 -5.86 3.39
C ASN A 21 11.62 -4.65 2.70
N ASP A 22 10.32 -4.48 2.87
CA ASP A 22 9.56 -3.44 2.20
C ASP A 22 8.48 -2.80 3.09
N VAL A 23 8.00 -1.66 2.63
CA VAL A 23 6.79 -1.03 3.13
C VAL A 23 5.84 -0.81 1.97
N GLU A 24 4.55 -1.08 2.20
CA GLU A 24 3.51 -0.88 1.21
C GLU A 24 2.49 0.16 1.71
N ILE A 25 2.00 0.96 0.77
CA ILE A 25 0.93 1.91 0.97
C ILE A 25 -0.09 1.72 -0.14
N PHE A 26 -1.31 1.40 0.25
CA PHE A 26 -2.43 1.38 -0.69
C PHE A 26 -3.28 2.61 -0.49
N ILE A 27 -3.78 3.20 -1.59
CA ILE A 27 -4.65 4.37 -1.52
C ILE A 27 -5.96 4.08 -2.25
N GLY A 28 -7.05 4.06 -1.48
CA GLY A 28 -8.40 3.79 -1.95
C GLY A 28 -8.96 4.93 -2.81
N GLY A 29 -9.47 4.56 -3.98
CA GLY A 29 -10.15 5.39 -4.95
C GLY A 29 -11.64 5.10 -5.10
N GLU A 30 -12.33 5.96 -5.84
CA GLU A 30 -13.67 5.64 -6.35
C GLU A 30 -13.51 4.66 -7.52
N ASP A 31 -13.94 3.41 -7.37
CA ASP A 31 -13.81 2.36 -8.39
C ASP A 31 -12.38 2.00 -8.82
N CYS A 32 -11.39 2.41 -8.05
CA CYS A 32 -9.97 2.11 -8.27
C CYS A 32 -9.22 2.13 -6.94
N TYR A 33 -7.96 1.71 -6.96
CA TYR A 33 -7.01 1.98 -5.90
C TYR A 33 -5.59 1.90 -6.46
N TYR A 34 -4.64 2.45 -5.72
CA TYR A 34 -3.23 2.41 -6.07
C TYR A 34 -2.47 1.61 -5.04
N GLU A 35 -1.52 0.82 -5.52
CA GLU A 35 -0.54 0.08 -4.74
C GLU A 35 0.82 0.74 -4.95
N PHE A 36 1.52 0.96 -3.84
CA PHE A 36 2.89 1.42 -3.81
C PHE A 36 3.65 0.56 -2.82
N GLU A 37 4.81 0.07 -3.23
CA GLU A 37 5.77 -0.62 -2.38
C GLU A 37 7.14 0.03 -2.57
N ILE A 38 7.96 0.00 -1.52
CA ILE A 38 9.36 0.41 -1.59
C ILE A 38 10.21 -0.47 -0.68
N ASN A 39 11.32 -1.00 -1.19
CA ASN A 39 12.28 -1.74 -0.37
C ASN A 39 13.30 -0.82 0.31
N ALA A 40 14.14 -1.41 1.18
CA ALA A 40 15.22 -0.70 1.86
C ALA A 40 16.34 -0.15 0.95
N LEU A 41 16.36 -0.49 -0.34
CA LEU A 41 17.24 0.11 -1.35
C LEU A 41 16.64 1.38 -1.99
N GLY A 42 15.35 1.64 -1.75
CA GLY A 42 14.60 2.73 -2.37
C GLY A 42 13.99 2.38 -3.72
N THR A 43 13.99 1.10 -4.09
CA THR A 43 13.37 0.61 -5.31
C THR A 43 11.87 0.58 -5.13
N VAL A 44 11.18 1.21 -6.07
CA VAL A 44 9.72 1.35 -6.03
C VAL A 44 9.07 0.31 -6.94
N TYR A 45 7.99 -0.27 -6.45
CA TYR A 45 7.00 -0.99 -7.25
C TYR A 45 5.66 -0.30 -7.10
N GLU A 46 4.93 -0.17 -8.20
CA GLU A 46 3.62 0.46 -8.15
C GLU A 46 2.66 -0.04 -9.22
N VAL A 47 1.40 -0.12 -8.85
CA VAL A 47 0.33 -0.62 -9.73
C VAL A 47 -0.94 0.18 -9.50
N PHE A 48 -1.60 0.52 -10.61
CA PHE A 48 -2.93 1.14 -10.55
C PHE A 48 -4.00 0.11 -10.86
N TYR A 49 -4.97 -0.04 -9.95
CA TYR A 49 -6.07 -0.99 -10.11
C TYR A 49 -7.37 -0.30 -10.43
N ILE A 50 -8.08 -0.79 -11.45
CA ILE A 50 -9.44 -0.35 -11.81
C ILE A 50 -10.37 -1.56 -11.85
N TRP A 51 -11.54 -1.47 -11.21
CA TRP A 51 -12.54 -2.53 -11.33
C TRP A 51 -12.98 -2.66 -12.80
N GLN A 52 -13.04 -3.89 -13.32
CA GLN A 52 -13.37 -4.12 -14.73
C GLN A 52 -14.77 -3.61 -15.09
N ASP A 53 -15.70 -3.60 -14.13
CA ASP A 53 -17.05 -3.08 -14.31
C ASP A 53 -17.13 -1.55 -14.37
N ALA A 54 -16.07 -0.85 -13.96
CA ALA A 54 -15.95 0.61 -14.02
C ALA A 54 -15.18 1.09 -15.25
N LEU A 55 -14.24 0.29 -15.78
CA LEU A 55 -13.51 0.60 -17.01
C LEU A 55 -14.38 0.33 -18.25
N LYS A 56 -15.22 1.32 -18.60
CA LYS A 56 -16.12 1.28 -19.76
C LYS A 56 -15.89 2.48 -20.66
N LYS A 57 -16.25 2.35 -21.94
CA LYS A 57 -16.28 3.48 -22.87
C LYS A 57 -17.16 4.60 -22.32
N GLY A 58 -16.65 5.83 -22.33
CA GLY A 58 -17.29 7.02 -21.76
C GLY A 58 -17.22 7.15 -20.24
N SER A 59 -16.59 6.19 -19.53
CA SER A 59 -16.30 6.33 -18.10
C SER A 59 -15.18 7.35 -17.87
N ARG A 60 -14.98 7.76 -16.61
CA ARG A 60 -13.83 8.60 -16.23
C ARG A 60 -12.47 7.94 -16.47
N PHE A 61 -12.45 6.62 -16.69
CA PHE A 61 -11.26 5.84 -17.00
C PHE A 61 -11.11 5.54 -18.49
N ASP A 62 -12.00 6.04 -19.36
CA ASP A 62 -11.86 5.95 -20.83
C ASP A 62 -10.77 6.92 -21.33
N LEU A 63 -9.54 6.67 -20.88
CA LEU A 63 -8.35 7.47 -21.12
C LEU A 63 -7.27 6.57 -21.75
N PRO A 64 -6.41 7.09 -22.63
CA PRO A 64 -5.33 6.29 -23.23
C PRO A 64 -4.37 5.65 -22.21
N GLU A 65 -4.19 6.27 -21.04
CA GLU A 65 -3.36 5.72 -19.95
C GLU A 65 -3.95 4.47 -19.29
N PHE A 66 -5.26 4.23 -19.46
CA PHE A 66 -5.98 3.07 -18.94
C PHE A 66 -6.55 2.18 -20.05
N ASP A 67 -5.88 2.13 -21.20
CA ASP A 67 -6.25 1.24 -22.31
C ASP A 67 -5.57 -0.14 -22.14
N PRO A 68 -6.30 -1.20 -21.75
CA PRO A 68 -5.71 -2.51 -21.47
C PRO A 68 -5.14 -3.19 -22.72
N LEU A 69 -5.45 -2.70 -23.93
CA LEU A 69 -4.86 -3.21 -25.17
C LEU A 69 -3.53 -2.55 -25.52
N LYS A 70 -3.18 -1.43 -24.88
CA LYS A 70 -1.97 -0.64 -25.16
C LYS A 70 -0.99 -0.57 -24.00
N ARG A 71 -1.42 -0.95 -22.80
CA ARG A 71 -0.63 -0.92 -21.57
C ARG A 71 -0.26 -2.33 -21.12
N ARG A 72 0.80 -2.45 -20.30
CA ARG A 72 1.12 -3.70 -19.61
C ARG A 72 0.10 -3.90 -18.49
N VAL A 73 -0.83 -4.81 -18.69
CA VAL A 73 -1.89 -5.10 -17.73
C VAL A 73 -1.88 -6.55 -17.29
N ASP A 74 -2.22 -6.76 -16.02
CA ASP A 74 -2.60 -8.05 -15.46
C ASP A 74 -4.06 -7.98 -14.95
N VAL A 75 -4.58 -9.12 -14.47
CA VAL A 75 -5.94 -9.25 -13.95
C VAL A 75 -5.90 -9.84 -12.55
N LEU A 76 -6.30 -9.03 -11.56
CA LEU A 76 -6.58 -9.53 -10.23
C LEU A 76 -8.05 -9.99 -10.15
N GLY A 77 -8.26 -11.31 -10.27
CA GLY A 77 -9.59 -11.92 -10.36
C GLY A 77 -10.36 -12.04 -9.03
N GLY A 78 -9.73 -11.72 -7.91
CA GLY A 78 -10.30 -11.89 -6.58
C GLY A 78 -9.34 -11.46 -5.48
N PHE A 79 -9.27 -12.23 -4.41
CA PHE A 79 -8.17 -12.13 -3.45
C PHE A 79 -6.89 -12.70 -4.07
N GLN A 80 -5.74 -12.23 -3.64
CA GLN A 80 -4.42 -12.70 -4.11
C GLN A 80 -4.28 -14.21 -3.90
N ASP A 81 -4.74 -14.73 -2.75
CA ASP A 81 -4.93 -16.16 -2.52
C ASP A 81 -6.38 -16.58 -2.82
N ALA A 82 -6.73 -16.59 -4.11
CA ALA A 82 -8.06 -16.98 -4.58
C ALA A 82 -8.40 -18.44 -4.26
N MET A 83 -7.41 -19.31 -4.04
CA MET A 83 -7.64 -20.70 -3.64
C MET A 83 -8.21 -20.80 -2.23
N ARG A 84 -7.72 -19.97 -1.30
CA ARG A 84 -8.20 -19.95 0.09
C ARG A 84 -9.41 -19.05 0.30
N TYR A 85 -9.46 -17.90 -0.38
CA TYR A 85 -10.45 -16.85 -0.08
C TYR A 85 -11.46 -16.63 -1.21
N GLY A 86 -11.28 -17.26 -2.37
CA GLY A 86 -12.20 -17.17 -3.49
C GLY A 86 -12.09 -15.85 -4.26
N LYS A 87 -13.21 -15.46 -4.87
CA LYS A 87 -13.30 -14.25 -5.70
C LYS A 87 -13.77 -13.06 -4.88
N HIS A 88 -13.33 -11.87 -5.27
CA HIS A 88 -13.83 -10.64 -4.68
C HIS A 88 -15.31 -10.45 -5.07
N PRO A 89 -16.21 -10.03 -4.16
CA PRO A 89 -17.64 -9.91 -4.45
C PRO A 89 -17.97 -9.00 -5.64
N ARG A 90 -17.16 -7.96 -5.87
CA ARG A 90 -17.31 -7.03 -7.00
C ARG A 90 -16.78 -7.57 -8.33
N GLY A 91 -15.95 -8.62 -8.32
CA GLY A 91 -15.36 -9.22 -9.51
C GLY A 91 -13.89 -8.91 -9.69
N ALA A 92 -13.43 -8.87 -10.94
CA ALA A 92 -12.02 -8.71 -11.28
C ALA A 92 -11.61 -7.24 -11.43
N ARG A 93 -10.29 -7.00 -11.38
CA ARG A 93 -9.66 -5.70 -11.54
C ARG A 93 -8.60 -5.77 -12.63
N TRP A 94 -8.51 -4.72 -13.45
CA TRP A 94 -7.34 -4.49 -14.28
C TRP A 94 -6.24 -3.93 -13.40
N ALA A 95 -5.05 -4.55 -13.47
CA ALA A 95 -3.83 -4.11 -12.81
C ALA A 95 -2.92 -3.48 -13.86
N PHE A 96 -2.79 -2.16 -13.86
CA PHE A 96 -1.90 -1.44 -14.78
C PHE A 96 -0.49 -1.45 -14.20
N MET A 97 0.28 -2.46 -14.60
CA MET A 97 1.60 -2.79 -14.07
C MET A 97 2.68 -1.80 -14.53
N ASP A 98 2.38 -0.93 -15.49
CA ASP A 98 3.29 0.08 -16.03
C ASP A 98 2.84 1.52 -15.71
N TRP A 99 1.96 1.67 -14.72
CA TRP A 99 1.45 2.98 -14.32
C TRP A 99 2.32 3.57 -13.22
N ASP A 100 2.91 4.73 -13.51
CA ASP A 100 3.73 5.49 -12.58
C ASP A 100 2.99 6.72 -12.07
N MET A 101 2.95 6.94 -10.76
CA MET A 101 2.33 8.11 -10.15
C MET A 101 3.07 9.40 -10.55
N PRO A 102 2.39 10.32 -11.27
CA PRO A 102 3.05 11.52 -11.74
C PRO A 102 3.60 12.41 -10.62
N GLY A 103 4.92 12.47 -10.54
CA GLY A 103 5.67 13.35 -9.63
C GLY A 103 5.98 12.75 -8.26
N LEU A 104 5.74 11.45 -8.05
CA LEU A 104 6.09 10.71 -6.84
C LEU A 104 7.53 11.02 -6.42
N ARG A 105 7.74 11.18 -5.11
CA ARG A 105 9.08 11.32 -4.52
C ARG A 105 9.20 10.38 -3.36
N THR A 106 10.34 9.71 -3.32
CA THR A 106 10.69 8.77 -2.26
C THR A 106 12.13 9.02 -1.84
N ALA A 107 12.43 8.70 -0.60
CA ALA A 107 13.78 8.63 -0.08
C ALA A 107 13.85 7.50 0.94
N VAL A 108 14.98 6.80 0.97
CA VAL A 108 15.27 5.80 1.99
C VAL A 108 16.56 6.16 2.70
N GLN A 109 16.55 6.01 4.01
CA GLN A 109 17.73 6.08 4.84
C GLN A 109 17.86 4.75 5.58
N VAL A 110 18.98 4.05 5.39
CA VAL A 110 19.34 2.85 6.17
C VAL A 110 20.13 3.30 7.41
N GLN A 111 19.78 2.75 8.57
CA GLN A 111 20.49 2.90 9.84
C GLN A 111 21.22 1.57 10.15
N GLY A 112 22.26 1.28 9.39
CA GLY A 112 22.94 -0.02 9.42
C GLY A 112 23.68 -0.33 8.12
N THR A 113 23.86 -1.61 7.84
CA THR A 113 24.53 -2.16 6.66
C THR A 113 23.54 -2.96 5.82
N LEU A 114 23.27 -2.48 4.60
CA LEU A 114 22.33 -3.17 3.71
C LEU A 114 22.92 -4.51 3.21
N ASN A 115 22.14 -5.60 3.31
CA ASN A 115 22.48 -6.94 2.84
C ASN A 115 23.69 -7.61 3.54
N ASP A 116 24.02 -7.23 4.77
CA ASP A 116 25.06 -7.91 5.55
C ASP A 116 24.44 -8.72 6.70
N PRO A 117 24.32 -10.06 6.59
CA PRO A 117 23.77 -10.86 7.67
C PRO A 117 24.76 -11.11 8.82
N ALA A 118 25.98 -10.55 8.76
CA ALA A 118 27.01 -10.72 9.79
C ALA A 118 26.94 -9.67 10.90
N ASP A 119 26.20 -8.57 10.71
CA ASP A 119 25.98 -7.54 11.72
C ASP A 119 24.49 -7.43 12.12
N ILE A 120 24.18 -6.42 12.93
CA ILE A 120 22.84 -6.14 13.43
C ILE A 120 22.54 -4.68 13.16
N ASP A 121 21.46 -4.44 12.42
CA ASP A 121 21.02 -3.11 12.05
C ASP A 121 20.07 -2.48 13.08
N ASP A 122 20.00 -1.14 13.09
CA ASP A 122 18.98 -0.43 13.86
C ASP A 122 17.64 -0.39 13.09
N GLY A 123 17.70 -0.28 11.76
CA GLY A 123 16.54 -0.34 10.87
C GLY A 123 16.70 0.60 9.67
N TRP A 124 15.58 0.92 9.02
CA TRP A 124 15.56 1.87 7.91
C TRP A 124 14.31 2.74 7.96
N THR A 125 14.37 3.86 7.27
CA THR A 125 13.29 4.84 7.18
C THR A 125 12.99 5.12 5.72
N ALA A 126 11.74 4.96 5.33
CA ALA A 126 11.22 5.43 4.05
C ALA A 126 10.42 6.73 4.24
N GLU A 127 10.71 7.74 3.43
CA GLU A 127 9.92 8.96 3.32
C GLU A 127 9.26 9.01 1.94
N ILE A 128 7.94 9.16 1.89
CA ILE A 128 7.15 9.14 0.66
C ILE A 128 6.30 10.39 0.56
N ALA A 129 6.34 11.05 -0.60
CA ALA A 129 5.47 12.17 -0.93
C ALA A 129 4.62 11.86 -2.16
N PHE A 130 3.33 11.60 -1.92
CA PHE A 130 2.31 11.44 -2.96
C PHE A 130 1.79 12.81 -3.42
N PRO A 131 2.12 13.28 -4.63
CA PRO A 131 1.72 14.61 -5.06
C PRO A 131 0.25 14.64 -5.45
N TRP A 132 -0.46 15.69 -5.05
CA TRP A 132 -1.87 15.90 -5.39
C TRP A 132 -2.16 15.79 -6.90
N ARG A 133 -1.25 16.24 -7.76
CA ARG A 133 -1.40 16.09 -9.22
C ARG A 133 -1.52 14.62 -9.65
N GLY A 134 -0.73 13.72 -9.05
CA GLY A 134 -0.76 12.28 -9.33
C GLY A 134 -2.01 11.59 -8.74
N MET A 135 -2.55 12.13 -7.65
CA MET A 135 -3.75 11.57 -6.99
C MET A 135 -5.07 11.82 -7.73
N LYS A 136 -5.08 12.60 -8.83
CA LYS A 136 -6.32 12.99 -9.51
C LYS A 136 -7.17 11.79 -9.96
N GLN A 137 -6.53 10.76 -10.53
CA GLN A 137 -7.26 9.57 -11.00
C GLN A 137 -7.82 8.76 -9.83
N LEU A 138 -7.14 8.73 -8.68
CA LEU A 138 -7.62 8.06 -7.46
C LEU A 138 -8.77 8.80 -6.81
N ALA A 139 -8.70 10.13 -6.77
CA ALA A 139 -9.68 10.94 -6.08
C ALA A 139 -11.08 10.82 -6.69
N GLY A 140 -11.17 10.64 -8.01
CA GLY A 140 -12.45 10.59 -8.71
C GLY A 140 -13.20 11.90 -8.53
N SER A 141 -14.38 11.84 -7.91
CA SER A 141 -15.19 13.01 -7.58
C SER A 141 -14.70 13.80 -6.35
N ARG A 142 -13.78 13.24 -5.55
CA ARG A 142 -13.25 13.89 -4.34
C ARG A 142 -12.35 15.09 -4.67
N PRO A 143 -12.31 16.12 -3.81
CA PRO A 143 -11.42 17.26 -4.01
C PRO A 143 -9.94 16.84 -3.88
N VAL A 144 -9.08 17.49 -4.67
CA VAL A 144 -7.64 17.31 -4.66
C VAL A 144 -6.98 18.69 -4.80
N PRO A 145 -6.25 19.19 -3.77
CA PRO A 145 -5.96 18.53 -2.49
C PRO A 145 -7.22 18.30 -1.62
N PRO A 146 -7.20 17.32 -0.69
CA PRO A 146 -8.24 17.13 0.31
C PRO A 146 -8.46 18.40 1.14
N ARG A 147 -9.71 18.63 1.52
CA ARG A 147 -10.14 19.71 2.42
C ARG A 147 -10.06 19.22 3.86
N ASP A 148 -10.06 20.16 4.80
CA ASP A 148 -10.19 19.85 6.23
C ASP A 148 -11.47 19.03 6.47
N GLY A 149 -11.34 17.90 7.16
CA GLY A 149 -12.41 16.95 7.44
C GLY A 149 -12.63 15.87 6.37
N ASP A 150 -11.99 15.95 5.20
CA ASP A 150 -12.08 14.89 4.20
C ASP A 150 -11.46 13.59 4.71
N VAL A 151 -12.00 12.46 4.26
CA VAL A 151 -11.56 11.14 4.69
C VAL A 151 -11.22 10.29 3.48
N TRP A 152 -10.00 9.76 3.44
CA TRP A 152 -9.59 8.77 2.45
C TRP A 152 -9.38 7.43 3.14
N ARG A 153 -9.34 6.36 2.34
CA ARG A 153 -8.99 5.04 2.84
C ARG A 153 -7.59 4.69 2.37
N MET A 154 -6.74 4.26 3.29
CA MET A 154 -5.38 3.85 3.00
C MET A 154 -5.00 2.59 3.77
N ASP A 155 -4.12 1.80 3.18
CA ASP A 155 -3.43 0.72 3.86
C ASP A 155 -1.98 1.13 4.14
N PHE A 156 -1.43 0.59 5.23
CA PHE A 156 -0.04 0.76 5.60
C PHE A 156 0.43 -0.58 6.12
N SER A 157 1.23 -1.27 5.30
CA SER A 157 1.77 -2.58 5.58
C SER A 157 3.30 -2.56 5.51
N ARG A 158 3.90 -3.55 6.14
CA ARG A 158 5.34 -3.80 6.12
C ARG A 158 5.55 -5.30 6.11
N PHE A 159 6.36 -5.79 5.18
CA PHE A 159 6.83 -7.18 5.17
C PHE A 159 8.33 -7.27 5.41
N GLU A 160 8.76 -8.43 5.90
CA GLU A 160 10.13 -8.72 6.24
C GLU A 160 10.53 -10.04 5.60
N LEU A 161 11.61 -10.00 4.81
CA LEU A 161 12.29 -11.20 4.39
C LEU A 161 13.03 -11.80 5.58
N LEU A 162 12.49 -12.90 6.11
CA LEU A 162 13.10 -13.63 7.21
C LEU A 162 13.67 -14.97 6.73
N GLU A 163 14.98 -15.13 6.86
CA GLU A 163 15.67 -16.40 6.62
C GLU A 163 16.16 -17.00 7.93
N ASN A 164 15.90 -18.29 8.14
CA ASN A 164 16.38 -19.05 9.28
C ASN A 164 17.04 -20.35 8.82
N CYS A 165 18.32 -20.54 9.13
CA CYS A 165 19.11 -21.71 8.71
C CYS A 165 19.07 -21.99 7.20
N GLY A 166 19.06 -20.94 6.36
CA GLY A 166 18.98 -21.06 4.90
C GLY A 166 17.59 -21.41 4.36
N VAL A 167 16.56 -21.28 5.20
CA VAL A 167 15.15 -21.46 4.81
C VAL A 167 14.42 -20.13 4.96
N THR A 168 13.83 -19.65 3.88
CA THR A 168 12.93 -18.49 3.89
C THR A 168 11.62 -18.84 4.59
N VAL A 169 11.18 -17.98 5.51
CA VAL A 169 9.91 -18.13 6.22
C VAL A 169 8.76 -17.71 5.32
N GLU A 170 7.82 -18.62 5.08
CA GLU A 170 6.68 -18.40 4.19
C GLU A 170 5.33 -18.60 4.92
N PRO A 171 4.34 -17.70 4.75
CA PRO A 171 4.49 -16.41 4.07
C PRO A 171 5.42 -15.46 4.84
N HIS A 172 5.99 -14.47 4.15
CA HIS A 172 6.85 -13.46 4.78
C HIS A 172 6.15 -12.85 6.00
N PRO A 173 6.81 -12.73 7.17
CA PRO A 173 6.22 -12.06 8.30
C PRO A 173 5.95 -10.58 7.96
N GLY A 174 4.74 -10.12 8.27
CA GLY A 174 4.35 -8.74 8.04
C GLY A 174 3.33 -8.24 9.04
N TRP A 175 3.13 -6.93 9.07
CA TRP A 175 2.08 -6.29 9.84
C TRP A 175 1.41 -5.21 8.99
N ALA A 176 0.13 -4.95 9.29
CA ALA A 176 -0.63 -3.86 8.71
C ALA A 176 -1.26 -3.04 9.83
N LEU A 177 -1.46 -1.74 9.60
CA LEU A 177 -2.10 -0.85 10.57
C LEU A 177 -3.55 -1.29 10.89
N ASN A 178 -4.23 -1.86 9.91
CA ASN A 178 -5.59 -2.36 9.96
C ASN A 178 -5.63 -3.90 9.99
N LYS A 179 -6.77 -4.43 10.43
CA LYS A 179 -7.04 -5.88 10.43
C LYS A 179 -7.84 -6.26 9.18
N HIS A 180 -7.26 -7.08 8.31
CA HIS A 180 -7.95 -7.59 7.10
C HIS A 180 -8.55 -8.99 7.32
N GLY A 181 -7.97 -9.78 8.23
CA GLY A 181 -8.43 -11.14 8.52
C GLY A 181 -8.00 -12.19 7.48
N VAL A 182 -7.29 -11.76 6.45
CA VAL A 182 -6.67 -12.58 5.40
C VAL A 182 -5.27 -12.03 5.11
N TYR A 183 -4.39 -12.88 4.57
CA TYR A 183 -3.04 -12.47 4.15
C TYR A 183 -3.13 -11.93 2.71
N ASP A 184 -3.69 -10.73 2.56
CA ASP A 184 -3.91 -10.03 1.29
C ASP A 184 -4.17 -8.53 1.57
N SER A 185 -3.37 -7.65 0.94
CA SER A 185 -3.50 -6.20 1.03
C SER A 185 -4.48 -5.63 -0.01
N HIS A 186 -4.92 -6.39 -1.01
CA HIS A 186 -5.82 -5.91 -2.06
C HIS A 186 -7.31 -5.93 -1.67
N ILE A 187 -7.64 -5.38 -0.50
CA ILE A 187 -9.00 -5.33 0.05
C ILE A 187 -9.36 -3.88 0.44
N PRO A 188 -9.70 -3.03 -0.53
CA PRO A 188 -9.95 -1.61 -0.29
C PRO A 188 -11.07 -1.31 0.72
N GLU A 189 -11.96 -2.27 0.96
CA GLU A 189 -13.02 -2.21 1.96
C GLU A 189 -12.47 -2.23 3.39
N CYS A 190 -11.29 -2.82 3.60
CA CYS A 190 -10.63 -2.94 4.89
C CYS A 190 -9.65 -1.81 5.19
N PHE A 191 -9.30 -0.99 4.19
CA PHE A 191 -8.37 0.14 4.34
C PHE A 191 -8.78 1.10 5.46
N SER A 192 -7.78 1.54 6.23
CA SER A 192 -7.92 2.47 7.35
C SER A 192 -8.45 3.84 6.90
N PHE A 193 -9.31 4.45 7.71
CA PHE A 193 -9.78 5.82 7.48
C PHE A 193 -8.70 6.83 7.87
N VAL A 194 -8.20 7.58 6.89
CA VAL A 194 -7.26 8.69 7.06
C VAL A 194 -8.03 10.00 6.98
N HIS A 195 -8.09 10.71 8.09
CA HIS A 195 -8.76 12.01 8.21
C HIS A 195 -7.77 13.14 7.92
N PHE A 196 -8.05 13.94 6.89
CA PHE A 196 -7.25 15.12 6.58
C PHE A 196 -7.67 16.29 7.45
N SER A 197 -6.68 17.04 7.94
CA SER A 197 -6.92 18.27 8.69
C SER A 197 -6.05 19.41 8.16
N GLY A 198 -6.57 20.63 8.26
CA GLY A 198 -5.80 21.86 8.08
C GLY A 198 -4.88 22.19 9.26
N LEU A 199 -4.99 21.46 10.37
CA LEU A 199 -4.04 21.54 11.48
C LEU A 199 -2.70 20.92 11.08
N ARG A 200 -1.60 21.46 11.58
CA ARG A 200 -0.29 20.85 11.40
C ARG A 200 -0.20 19.60 12.28
N ALA A 201 0.47 18.57 11.76
CA ALA A 201 0.78 17.39 12.56
C ALA A 201 1.57 17.81 13.82
N GLY A 202 1.11 17.36 14.99
CA GLY A 202 1.66 17.77 16.31
C GLY A 202 0.88 18.87 17.02
N ASP A 203 0.05 19.65 16.30
CA ASP A 203 -0.80 20.71 16.89
C ASP A 203 -2.21 20.20 17.26
N LEU A 204 -2.43 18.87 17.25
CA LEU A 204 -3.71 18.28 17.63
C LEU A 204 -4.00 18.59 19.11
N PRO A 205 -5.13 19.24 19.45
CA PRO A 205 -5.55 19.35 20.83
C PRO A 205 -5.80 17.94 21.36
N ASP A 206 -5.30 17.66 22.57
CA ASP A 206 -5.39 16.36 23.24
C ASP A 206 -6.85 15.89 23.22
N SER A 207 -7.19 14.96 22.32
CA SER A 207 -8.56 14.50 22.17
C SER A 207 -8.84 13.60 23.36
N GLY A 208 -9.40 14.16 24.43
CA GLY A 208 -9.72 13.49 25.70
C GLY A 208 -10.72 12.31 25.60
N ALA A 209 -10.92 11.74 24.41
CA ALA A 209 -11.67 10.53 24.19
C ALA A 209 -10.87 9.31 24.68
N ARG A 210 -10.94 9.04 25.98
CA ARG A 210 -10.61 7.71 26.50
C ARG A 210 -11.52 6.68 25.84
N PRO A 211 -11.00 5.54 25.33
CA PRO A 211 -11.85 4.46 24.87
C PRO A 211 -12.76 3.99 26.02
N PRO A 212 -14.03 3.62 25.73
CA PRO A 212 -14.94 3.16 26.76
C PRO A 212 -14.35 1.93 27.47
N LYS A 213 -14.32 1.96 28.80
CA LYS A 213 -13.88 0.85 29.63
C LYS A 213 -14.70 -0.39 29.23
N ARG A 214 -14.03 -1.44 28.74
CA ARG A 214 -14.67 -2.74 28.53
C ARG A 214 -15.23 -3.22 29.87
N GLY A 215 -16.55 -3.27 29.98
CA GLY A 215 -17.23 -3.86 31.13
C GLY A 215 -16.89 -5.34 31.25
N PRO A 216 -16.98 -5.92 32.46
CA PRO A 216 -16.59 -7.29 32.71
C PRO A 216 -17.44 -8.24 31.85
N LYS A 217 -16.76 -9.15 31.13
CA LYS A 217 -17.44 -10.29 30.48
C LYS A 217 -18.11 -11.11 31.58
N LYS A 218 -19.43 -11.29 31.48
CA LYS A 218 -20.15 -12.26 32.30
C LYS A 218 -19.69 -13.68 31.95
N PRO A 219 -19.70 -14.59 32.94
CA PRO A 219 -19.07 -15.91 32.87
C PRO A 219 -19.67 -16.82 31.79
#